data_AF-A0A1J4KUX4-F1
#
_entry.id   AF-A0A1J4KUX4-F1
#
_cell.length_a   1.000
_cell.length_b   1.000
_cell.length_c   1.000
_cell.angle_alpha   90.00
_cell.angle_beta   90.00
_cell.angle_gamma   90.00
#
_symmetry.space_group_name_H-M   'P 1'
#
loop_
_entity.id
_entity.type
_entity.pdbx_description
1 polymer ?
#
loop_
_entity_poly.entity_id
_entity_poly.type
_entity_poly.pdbx_seq_one_letter_code
_entity_poly.pdbx_strand_id
1 'polypeptide(L)'
;MKLPQDEILNTVRRQQRAIHKQKSANDTIRYEITEYETQIANLDRDIQNFKNNEELQRLQTQKKNLSNKLSILSADFAAEEQKRKKLEEDVSKANSKAGGLFQQSRENEELQARQRTMENRLDKALVRYNNNLTKLSNMRAQIDELRKDRFTFRNVIKNTENDRNRKDEEIGVLISDSNRAYSDRDRLKMDLVQLKQAEAEDIKNYEEEYSRLTQQIEGQRITQNHPHGQQQTVPSINSQIGSQSDQQEELTQMTEQYHATIQQTLDLLGYKDVQELFKEADSLERENFSLFNFVVEHGAKRSKLQDEIDVLELQHDSLLSQIEYNDGEQKEELDEVTEKIKEVDDDLNDVISEKESNQAEFVAVYNEIQELFNKLECSWDDSPDEKTTVSSSNAMFCLSSIEAAIAEMMNSVAEKTKIQFNMRGVTDFSTLGVDDKSDSASNAKAAVAHSKTVEKDAPKQFEQISKPFSLDEMKAMLA
;
A
#
# COMPACT_ATOMS: atom_id res chain seq x y z
N MET A 1 -142.87 116.40 -14.25
CA MET A 1 -142.60 115.46 -15.37
C MET A 1 -141.08 115.31 -15.47
N LYS A 2 -140.40 114.17 -15.36
CA LYS A 2 -140.71 112.71 -15.43
C LYS A 2 -139.80 111.96 -14.43
N LEU A 3 -140.27 110.88 -13.81
CA LEU A 3 -139.46 109.89 -13.07
C LEU A 3 -138.72 108.94 -14.06
N PRO A 4 -137.50 108.47 -13.77
CA PRO A 4 -136.90 107.33 -14.48
C PRO A 4 -136.75 106.10 -13.55
N GLN A 5 -137.75 105.21 -13.57
CA GLN A 5 -137.71 103.86 -12.97
C GLN A 5 -136.79 102.88 -13.72
N ASP A 6 -136.26 103.26 -14.90
CA ASP A 6 -135.50 102.37 -15.79
C ASP A 6 -134.06 102.06 -15.34
N GLU A 7 -133.41 102.94 -14.56
CA GLU A 7 -132.02 102.70 -14.11
C GLU A 7 -131.93 101.63 -13.01
N ILE A 8 -132.92 101.56 -12.12
CA ILE A 8 -132.97 100.57 -11.03
C ILE A 8 -133.24 99.16 -11.59
N LEU A 9 -134.10 99.05 -12.61
CA LEU A 9 -134.43 97.75 -13.20
C LEU A 9 -133.22 97.14 -13.95
N ASN A 10 -132.45 97.98 -14.63
CA ASN A 10 -131.24 97.54 -15.35
C ASN A 10 -130.10 97.14 -14.39
N THR A 11 -129.94 97.83 -13.27
CA THR A 11 -128.95 97.46 -12.24
C THR A 11 -129.29 96.12 -11.57
N VAL A 12 -130.56 95.88 -11.25
CA VAL A 12 -131.02 94.58 -10.69
C VAL A 12 -130.82 93.44 -11.67
N ARG A 13 -131.14 93.61 -12.97
CA ARG A 13 -130.88 92.58 -13.99
C ARG A 13 -129.38 92.29 -14.15
N ARG A 14 -128.53 93.30 -14.06
CA ARG A 14 -127.07 93.13 -14.12
C ARG A 14 -126.55 92.38 -12.88
N GLN A 15 -127.06 92.71 -11.70
CA GLN A 15 -126.74 92.00 -10.46
C GLN A 15 -127.23 90.54 -10.51
N GLN A 16 -128.44 90.25 -11.02
CA GLN A 16 -128.92 88.88 -11.16
C GLN A 16 -128.06 88.05 -12.13
N ARG A 17 -127.59 88.63 -13.24
CA ARG A 17 -126.63 87.95 -14.13
C ARG A 17 -125.27 87.72 -13.45
N ALA A 18 -124.78 88.69 -12.69
CA ALA A 18 -123.54 88.55 -11.93
C ALA A 18 -123.65 87.45 -10.86
N ILE A 19 -124.77 87.41 -10.13
CA ILE A 19 -125.07 86.37 -9.14
C ILE A 19 -125.17 84.99 -9.81
N HIS A 20 -125.84 84.89 -10.96
CA HIS A 20 -125.91 83.62 -11.69
C HIS A 20 -124.52 83.16 -12.16
N LYS A 21 -123.69 84.08 -12.68
CA LYS A 21 -122.31 83.76 -13.08
C LYS A 21 -121.46 83.34 -11.88
N GLN A 22 -121.63 83.99 -10.73
CA GLN A 22 -120.93 83.64 -9.50
C GLN A 22 -121.40 82.30 -8.92
N LYS A 23 -122.70 81.98 -9.01
CA LYS A 23 -123.21 80.65 -8.63
C LYS A 23 -122.60 79.56 -9.51
N SER A 24 -122.64 79.75 -10.83
CA SER A 24 -122.00 78.79 -11.76
C SER A 24 -120.51 78.62 -11.48
N ALA A 25 -119.78 79.70 -11.18
CA ALA A 25 -118.36 79.61 -10.82
C ALA A 25 -118.14 78.90 -9.47
N ASN A 26 -118.98 79.17 -8.48
CA ASN A 26 -118.94 78.47 -7.20
C ASN A 26 -119.27 76.99 -7.33
N ASP A 27 -120.18 76.61 -8.23
CA ASP A 27 -120.49 75.21 -8.52
C ASP A 27 -119.32 74.51 -9.20
N THR A 28 -118.60 75.19 -10.11
CA THR A 28 -117.36 74.69 -10.72
C THR A 28 -116.26 74.48 -9.67
N ILE A 29 -116.02 75.47 -8.80
CA ILE A 29 -115.00 75.37 -7.74
C ILE A 29 -115.35 74.23 -6.76
N ARG A 30 -116.63 74.07 -6.41
CA ARG A 30 -117.06 72.95 -5.55
C ARG A 30 -116.80 71.61 -6.20
N TYR A 31 -117.04 71.49 -7.51
CA TYR A 31 -116.72 70.28 -8.27
C TYR A 31 -115.21 69.99 -8.27
N GLU A 32 -114.37 71.01 -8.53
CA GLU A 32 -112.91 70.88 -8.50
C GLU A 32 -112.38 70.51 -7.12
N ILE A 33 -112.92 71.10 -6.04
CA ILE A 33 -112.55 70.74 -4.67
C ILE A 33 -112.87 69.27 -4.41
N THR A 34 -114.06 68.80 -4.80
CA THR A 34 -114.41 67.39 -4.62
C THR A 34 -113.50 66.46 -5.42
N GLU A 35 -113.07 66.84 -6.64
CA GLU A 35 -112.09 66.05 -7.38
C GLU A 35 -110.73 66.01 -6.67
N TYR A 36 -110.20 67.15 -6.21
CA TYR A 36 -108.92 67.16 -5.49
C TYR A 36 -108.97 66.39 -4.17
N GLU A 37 -110.07 66.47 -3.42
CA GLU A 37 -110.27 65.68 -2.20
C GLU A 37 -110.25 64.18 -2.51
N THR A 38 -110.86 63.74 -3.62
CA THR A 38 -110.79 62.33 -4.03
C THR A 38 -109.38 61.90 -4.45
N GLN A 39 -108.62 62.78 -5.13
CA GLN A 39 -107.23 62.47 -5.53
C GLN A 39 -106.30 62.36 -4.32
N ILE A 40 -106.42 63.26 -3.34
CA ILE A 40 -105.63 63.21 -2.11
C ILE A 40 -105.94 61.94 -1.32
N ALA A 41 -107.22 61.59 -1.17
CA ALA A 41 -107.62 60.36 -0.48
C ALA A 41 -107.06 59.09 -1.16
N ASN A 42 -107.01 59.07 -2.49
CA ASN A 42 -106.42 57.97 -3.25
C ASN A 42 -104.90 57.90 -3.04
N LEU A 43 -104.20 59.03 -3.08
CA LEU A 43 -102.75 59.08 -2.83
C LEU A 43 -102.38 58.65 -1.41
N ASP A 44 -103.15 59.08 -0.40
CA ASP A 44 -102.93 58.66 0.98
C ASP A 44 -103.15 57.15 1.15
N ARG A 45 -104.13 56.59 0.45
CA ARG A 45 -104.37 55.14 0.44
C ARG A 45 -103.21 54.39 -0.20
N ASP A 46 -102.66 54.88 -1.31
CA ASP A 46 -101.51 54.26 -1.97
C ASP A 46 -100.25 54.33 -1.09
N ILE A 47 -100.00 55.45 -0.42
CA ILE A 47 -98.88 55.60 0.52
C ILE A 47 -99.00 54.61 1.69
N GLN A 48 -100.20 54.43 2.24
CA GLN A 48 -100.43 53.43 3.29
C GLN A 48 -100.21 52.01 2.79
N ASN A 49 -100.65 51.69 1.57
CA ASN A 49 -100.39 50.39 0.94
C ASN A 49 -98.89 50.14 0.74
N PHE A 50 -98.11 51.15 0.34
CA PHE A 50 -96.65 51.02 0.20
C PHE A 50 -95.94 50.84 1.55
N LYS A 51 -96.36 51.55 2.61
CA LYS A 51 -95.77 51.41 3.95
C LYS A 51 -96.08 50.06 4.58
N ASN A 52 -97.29 49.55 4.37
CA ASN A 52 -97.73 48.26 4.88
C ASN A 52 -97.42 47.09 3.94
N ASN A 53 -96.69 47.33 2.85
CA ASN A 53 -96.25 46.27 1.96
C ASN A 53 -95.17 45.42 2.67
N GLU A 54 -95.60 44.31 3.26
CA GLU A 54 -94.74 43.36 3.95
C GLU A 54 -93.59 42.85 3.06
N GLU A 55 -93.82 42.70 1.75
CA GLU A 55 -92.81 42.22 0.81
C GLU A 55 -91.64 43.20 0.70
N LEU A 56 -91.94 44.50 0.62
CA LEU A 56 -90.92 45.56 0.59
C LEU A 56 -90.09 45.57 1.88
N GLN A 57 -90.73 45.40 3.04
CA GLN A 57 -90.04 45.32 4.33
C GLN A 57 -89.15 44.08 4.44
N ARG A 58 -89.62 42.92 3.91
CA ARG A 58 -88.83 41.68 3.83
C ARG A 58 -87.61 41.85 2.94
N LEU A 59 -87.76 42.43 1.73
CA LEU A 59 -86.65 42.70 0.83
C LEU A 59 -85.63 43.68 1.46
N GLN A 60 -86.10 44.70 2.17
CA GLN A 60 -85.22 45.67 2.82
C GLN A 60 -84.43 45.04 3.98
N THR A 61 -85.06 44.13 4.74
CA THR A 61 -84.38 43.31 5.76
C THR A 61 -83.35 42.38 5.13
N GLN A 62 -83.70 41.73 4.01
CA GLN A 62 -82.79 40.85 3.28
C GLN A 62 -81.58 41.62 2.72
N LYS A 63 -81.80 42.82 2.16
CA LYS A 63 -80.73 43.72 1.71
C LYS A 63 -79.78 44.07 2.86
N LYS A 64 -80.31 44.42 4.03
CA LYS A 64 -79.49 44.71 5.22
C LYS A 64 -78.68 43.49 5.66
N ASN A 65 -79.29 42.30 5.67
CA ASN A 65 -78.62 41.05 6.02
C ASN A 65 -77.49 40.70 5.04
N LEU A 66 -77.74 40.82 3.73
CA LEU A 66 -76.73 40.58 2.71
C LEU A 66 -75.61 41.62 2.75
N SER A 67 -75.94 42.90 2.99
CA SER A 67 -74.94 43.96 3.18
C SER A 67 -74.05 43.69 4.39
N ASN A 68 -74.62 43.23 5.50
CA ASN A 68 -73.84 42.85 6.68
C ASN A 68 -72.93 41.65 6.40
N LYS A 69 -73.45 40.60 5.74
CA LYS A 69 -72.65 39.44 5.33
C LYS A 69 -71.50 39.83 4.40
N LEU A 70 -71.77 40.71 3.44
CA LEU A 70 -70.75 41.22 2.52
C LEU A 70 -69.67 42.02 3.27
N SER A 71 -70.06 42.84 4.25
CA SER A 71 -69.11 43.58 5.09
C SER A 71 -68.21 42.64 5.90
N ILE A 72 -68.77 41.56 6.47
CA ILE A 72 -67.99 40.56 7.23
C ILE A 72 -67.04 39.83 6.29
N LEU A 73 -67.52 39.32 5.14
CA LEU A 73 -66.67 38.65 4.17
C LEU A 73 -65.55 39.56 3.65
N SER A 74 -65.82 40.85 3.44
CA SER A 74 -64.81 41.81 3.02
C SER A 74 -63.74 42.02 4.09
N ALA A 75 -64.11 42.03 5.37
CA ALA A 75 -63.17 42.14 6.48
C ALA A 75 -62.33 40.86 6.64
N ASP A 76 -62.96 39.69 6.54
CA ASP A 76 -62.29 38.39 6.59
C ASP A 76 -61.31 38.23 5.42
N PHE A 77 -61.71 38.61 4.20
CA PHE A 77 -60.85 38.61 3.03
C PHE A 77 -59.63 39.52 3.23
N ALA A 78 -59.83 40.74 3.76
CA ALA A 78 -58.73 41.65 4.05
C ALA A 78 -57.76 41.10 5.11
N ALA A 79 -58.29 40.42 6.14
CA ALA A 79 -57.47 39.77 7.16
C ALA A 79 -56.67 38.59 6.59
N GLU A 80 -57.28 37.76 5.73
CA GLU A 80 -56.60 36.63 5.10
C GLU A 80 -55.53 37.09 4.11
N GLU A 81 -55.81 38.16 3.37
CA GLU A 81 -54.83 38.78 2.46
C GLU A 81 -53.61 39.33 3.23
N GLN A 82 -53.81 39.90 4.41
CA GLN A 82 -52.70 40.30 5.30
C GLN A 82 -51.89 39.09 5.81
N LYS A 83 -52.54 37.97 6.13
CA LYS A 83 -51.83 36.74 6.52
C LYS A 83 -51.03 36.17 5.35
N ARG A 84 -51.61 36.11 4.15
CA ARG A 84 -50.95 35.68 2.92
C ARG A 84 -49.68 36.49 2.68
N LYS A 85 -49.77 37.83 2.79
CA LYS A 85 -48.62 38.71 2.62
C LYS A 85 -47.52 38.48 3.67
N LYS A 86 -47.89 38.28 4.94
CA LYS A 86 -46.91 37.94 5.99
C LYS A 86 -46.21 36.61 5.73
N LEU A 87 -46.96 35.58 5.33
CA LEU A 87 -46.39 34.28 4.98
C LEU A 87 -45.45 34.38 3.77
N GLU A 88 -45.79 35.17 2.75
CA GLU A 88 -44.91 35.41 1.61
C GLU A 88 -43.63 36.15 2.01
N GLU A 89 -43.72 37.15 2.88
CA GLU A 89 -42.55 37.83 3.44
C GLU A 89 -41.68 36.87 4.26
N ASP A 90 -42.28 35.99 5.07
CA ASP A 90 -41.54 35.03 5.88
C ASP A 90 -40.87 33.93 5.02
N VAL A 91 -41.55 33.45 3.97
CA VAL A 91 -40.98 32.55 2.96
C VAL A 91 -39.84 33.24 2.22
N SER A 92 -40.00 34.50 1.82
CA SER A 92 -38.95 35.27 1.16
C SER A 92 -37.73 35.47 2.08
N LYS A 93 -37.93 35.79 3.36
CA LYS A 93 -36.86 35.90 4.37
C LYS A 93 -36.18 34.56 4.63
N ALA A 94 -36.92 33.45 4.64
CA ALA A 94 -36.35 32.12 4.80
C ALA A 94 -35.49 31.74 3.59
N ASN A 95 -35.97 32.00 2.37
CA ASN A 95 -35.23 31.73 1.14
C ASN A 95 -33.97 32.60 1.00
N SER A 96 -34.04 33.88 1.42
CA SER A 96 -32.86 34.75 1.42
C SER A 96 -31.83 34.35 2.47
N LYS A 97 -32.26 33.94 3.68
CA LYS A 97 -31.37 33.40 4.72
C LYS A 97 -30.76 32.04 4.33
N ALA A 98 -31.51 31.19 3.66
CA ALA A 98 -31.03 29.89 3.19
C ALA A 98 -30.06 29.98 2.00
N GLY A 99 -29.81 31.20 1.48
CA GLY A 99 -28.88 31.40 0.38
C GLY A 99 -29.35 30.77 -0.94
N GLY A 100 -30.65 30.51 -1.12
CA GLY A 100 -31.15 29.81 -2.30
C GLY A 100 -30.68 28.35 -2.41
N LEU A 101 -31.43 27.56 -3.18
CA LEU A 101 -31.23 26.11 -3.30
C LEU A 101 -29.82 25.72 -3.81
N PHE A 102 -29.23 26.57 -4.64
CA PHE A 102 -27.92 26.33 -5.24
C PHE A 102 -26.75 26.54 -4.28
N GLN A 103 -26.85 27.46 -3.32
CA GLN A 103 -25.80 27.68 -2.33
C GLN A 103 -25.69 26.49 -1.39
N GLN A 104 -26.82 25.96 -0.92
CA GLN A 104 -26.85 24.77 -0.07
C GLN A 104 -26.30 23.54 -0.81
N SER A 105 -26.63 23.37 -2.10
CA SER A 105 -26.08 22.29 -2.92
C SER A 105 -24.56 22.41 -3.06
N ARG A 106 -24.06 23.62 -3.32
CA ARG A 106 -22.63 23.89 -3.47
C ARG A 106 -21.87 23.67 -2.16
N GLU A 107 -22.39 24.15 -1.03
CA GLU A 107 -21.79 23.92 0.29
C GLU A 107 -21.73 22.43 0.63
N ASN A 108 -22.77 21.66 0.28
CA ASN A 108 -22.78 20.22 0.48
C ASN A 108 -21.76 19.51 -0.42
N GLU A 109 -21.61 19.94 -1.67
CA GLU A 109 -20.60 19.42 -2.58
C GLU A 109 -19.16 19.72 -2.11
N GLU A 110 -18.93 20.94 -1.63
CA GLU A 110 -17.64 21.35 -1.03
C GLU A 110 -17.33 20.52 0.23
N LEU A 111 -18.32 20.28 1.10
CA LEU A 111 -18.17 19.41 2.26
C LEU A 111 -17.86 17.96 1.87
N GLN A 112 -18.54 17.42 0.86
CA GLN A 112 -18.26 16.07 0.34
C GLN A 112 -16.87 15.96 -0.28
N ALA A 113 -16.42 16.96 -1.04
CA ALA A 113 -15.06 17.00 -1.58
C ALA A 113 -14.01 17.04 -0.45
N ARG A 114 -14.26 17.82 0.60
CA ARG A 114 -13.40 17.88 1.79
C ARG A 114 -13.38 16.55 2.55
N GLN A 115 -14.54 15.91 2.72
CA GLN A 115 -14.65 14.59 3.34
C GLN A 115 -13.82 13.56 2.58
N ARG A 116 -14.00 13.45 1.25
CA ARG A 116 -13.21 12.55 0.39
C ARG A 116 -11.71 12.80 0.51
N THR A 117 -11.30 14.06 0.60
CA THR A 117 -9.88 14.42 0.80
C THR A 117 -9.36 13.96 2.16
N MET A 118 -10.15 14.10 3.22
CA MET A 118 -9.77 13.63 4.56
C MET A 118 -9.72 12.11 4.64
N GLU A 119 -10.67 11.41 4.01
CA GLU A 119 -10.68 9.94 3.90
C GLU A 119 -9.42 9.45 3.17
N ASN A 120 -9.10 10.01 2.01
CA ASN A 120 -7.87 9.67 1.27
C ASN A 120 -6.60 9.93 2.08
N ARG A 121 -6.56 10.99 2.90
CA ARG A 121 -5.42 11.28 3.79
C ARG A 121 -5.33 10.28 4.92
N LEU A 122 -6.47 9.87 5.48
CA LEU A 122 -6.54 8.86 6.53
C LEU A 122 -6.07 7.49 5.99
N ASP A 123 -6.53 7.08 4.82
CA ASP A 123 -6.12 5.83 4.18
C ASP A 123 -4.61 5.81 3.91
N LYS A 124 -4.06 6.90 3.37
CA LYS A 124 -2.61 7.04 3.20
C LYS A 124 -1.85 6.96 4.53
N ALA A 125 -2.40 7.52 5.61
CA ALA A 125 -1.80 7.43 6.94
C ALA A 125 -1.88 6.02 7.51
N LEU A 126 -2.99 5.30 7.32
CA LEU A 126 -3.18 3.92 7.72
C LEU A 126 -2.24 2.98 6.98
N VAL A 127 -2.09 3.13 5.66
CA VAL A 127 -1.12 2.37 4.86
C VAL A 127 0.31 2.60 5.38
N ARG A 128 0.69 3.85 5.64
CA ARG A 128 2.00 4.17 6.24
C ARG A 128 2.19 3.54 7.62
N TYR A 129 1.16 3.58 8.46
CA TYR A 129 1.17 2.97 9.78
C TYR A 129 1.36 1.44 9.70
N ASN A 130 0.59 0.77 8.85
CA ASN A 130 0.69 -0.67 8.64
C ASN A 130 2.07 -1.07 8.08
N ASN A 131 2.59 -0.31 7.11
CA ASN A 131 3.93 -0.54 6.58
C ASN A 131 5.01 -0.37 7.67
N ASN A 132 4.87 0.62 8.54
CA ASN A 132 5.77 0.80 9.68
C ASN A 132 5.63 -0.33 10.70
N LEU A 133 4.42 -0.87 10.91
CA LEU A 133 4.19 -2.02 11.79
C LEU A 133 4.87 -3.28 11.25
N THR A 134 4.79 -3.53 9.94
CA THR A 134 5.51 -4.63 9.28
C THR A 134 7.02 -4.47 9.42
N LYS A 135 7.55 -3.26 9.17
CA LYS A 135 8.98 -2.97 9.40
C LYS A 135 9.40 -3.21 10.85
N LEU A 136 8.59 -2.78 11.82
CA LEU A 136 8.85 -3.01 13.24
C LEU A 136 8.82 -4.51 13.59
N SER A 137 7.90 -5.27 13.01
CA SER A 137 7.83 -6.72 13.16
C SER A 137 9.11 -7.40 12.65
N ASN A 138 9.58 -7.01 11.45
CA ASN A 138 10.80 -7.56 10.86
C ASN A 138 12.04 -7.21 11.70
N MET A 139 12.15 -5.96 12.18
CA MET A 139 13.24 -5.56 13.07
C MET A 139 13.23 -6.32 14.40
N ARG A 140 12.04 -6.62 14.95
CA ARG A 140 11.92 -7.45 16.16
C ARG A 140 12.38 -8.88 15.91
N ALA A 141 11.99 -9.47 14.79
CA ALA A 141 12.44 -10.80 14.39
C ALA A 141 13.97 -10.86 14.26
N GLN A 142 14.58 -9.87 13.61
CA GLN A 142 16.05 -9.76 13.50
C GLN A 142 16.71 -9.62 14.87
N ILE A 143 16.15 -8.82 15.79
CA ILE A 143 16.67 -8.70 17.16
C ILE A 143 16.64 -10.05 17.89
N ASP A 144 15.57 -10.83 17.74
CA ASP A 144 15.43 -12.12 18.41
C ASP A 144 16.37 -13.18 17.81
N GLU A 145 16.60 -13.17 16.51
CA GLU A 145 17.61 -13.98 15.83
C GLU A 145 19.02 -13.65 16.33
N LEU A 146 19.40 -12.36 16.32
CA LEU A 146 20.69 -11.91 16.86
C LEU A 146 20.88 -12.25 18.35
N ARG A 147 19.79 -12.28 19.14
CA ARG A 147 19.84 -12.73 20.54
C ARG A 147 20.10 -14.22 20.65
N LYS A 148 19.49 -15.03 19.80
CA LYS A 148 19.71 -16.48 19.72
C LYS A 148 21.17 -16.76 19.33
N ASP A 149 21.68 -16.07 18.33
CA ASP A 149 23.08 -16.19 17.90
C ASP A 149 24.04 -15.74 19.00
N ARG A 150 23.76 -14.63 19.66
CA ARG A 150 24.58 -14.19 20.80
C ARG A 150 24.59 -15.22 21.93
N PHE A 151 23.49 -15.94 22.14
CA PHE A 151 23.44 -17.02 23.13
C PHE A 151 24.26 -18.24 22.70
N THR A 152 24.17 -18.67 21.44
CA THR A 152 24.98 -19.77 20.91
C THR A 152 26.47 -19.42 20.96
N PHE A 153 26.87 -18.22 20.52
CA PHE A 153 28.26 -17.75 20.60
C PHE A 153 28.79 -17.73 22.04
N ARG A 154 28.00 -17.26 23.02
CA ARG A 154 28.42 -17.32 24.43
C ARG A 154 28.66 -18.75 24.90
N ASN A 155 27.81 -19.69 24.51
CA ASN A 155 27.99 -21.10 24.88
C ASN A 155 29.25 -21.69 24.24
N VAL A 156 29.52 -21.37 22.98
CA VAL A 156 30.76 -21.78 22.29
C VAL A 156 31.97 -21.22 23.02
N ILE A 157 32.00 -19.90 23.29
CA ILE A 157 33.10 -19.25 24.01
C ILE A 157 33.33 -19.92 25.38
N LYS A 158 32.26 -20.13 26.15
CA LYS A 158 32.35 -20.78 27.46
C LYS A 158 32.91 -22.20 27.37
N ASN A 159 32.49 -22.97 26.36
CA ASN A 159 32.99 -24.32 26.15
C ASN A 159 34.48 -24.30 25.77
N THR A 160 34.89 -23.41 24.87
CA THR A 160 36.30 -23.24 24.49
C THR A 160 37.16 -22.78 25.66
N GLU A 161 36.67 -21.88 26.53
CA GLU A 161 37.37 -21.48 27.76
C GLU A 161 37.54 -22.65 28.73
N ASN A 162 36.50 -23.47 28.91
CA ASN A 162 36.59 -24.67 29.75
C ASN A 162 37.59 -25.70 29.18
N ASP A 163 37.56 -25.94 27.87
CA ASP A 163 38.50 -26.84 27.21
C ASP A 163 39.93 -26.34 27.32
N ARG A 164 40.15 -25.02 27.19
CA ARG A 164 41.46 -24.41 27.40
C ARG A 164 41.95 -24.62 28.83
N ASN A 165 41.11 -24.35 29.83
CA ASN A 165 41.47 -24.55 31.23
C ASN A 165 41.79 -26.01 31.53
N ARG A 166 41.02 -26.95 30.98
CA ARG A 166 41.30 -28.38 31.11
C ARG A 166 42.65 -28.76 30.49
N LYS A 167 43.00 -28.19 29.33
CA LYS A 167 44.30 -28.41 28.70
C LYS A 167 45.45 -27.80 29.51
N ASP A 168 45.25 -26.61 30.07
CA ASP A 168 46.23 -25.99 30.97
C ASP A 168 46.46 -26.85 32.23
N GLU A 169 45.40 -27.45 32.81
CA GLU A 169 45.50 -28.42 33.90
C GLU A 169 46.24 -29.69 33.48
N GLU A 170 45.90 -30.28 32.33
CA GLU A 170 46.59 -31.46 31.78
C GLU A 170 48.09 -31.20 31.57
N ILE A 171 48.45 -30.02 31.06
CA ILE A 171 49.86 -29.59 30.92
C ILE A 171 50.52 -29.45 32.30
N GLY A 172 49.84 -28.87 33.28
CA GLY A 172 50.34 -28.75 34.65
C GLY A 172 50.67 -30.11 35.28
N VAL A 173 49.79 -31.11 35.07
CA VAL A 173 50.02 -32.49 35.51
C VAL A 173 51.23 -33.09 34.81
N LEU A 174 51.34 -32.97 33.49
CA LEU A 174 52.47 -33.48 32.71
C LEU A 174 53.81 -32.87 33.15
N ILE A 175 53.84 -31.58 33.47
CA ILE A 175 55.05 -30.91 34.00
C ILE A 175 55.40 -31.48 35.37
N SER A 176 54.42 -31.68 36.25
CA SER A 176 54.64 -32.27 37.58
C SER A 176 55.19 -33.69 37.48
N ASP A 177 54.59 -34.52 36.63
CA ASP A 177 55.03 -35.91 36.40
C ASP A 177 56.43 -35.96 35.78
N SER A 178 56.72 -35.06 34.83
CA SER A 178 58.05 -34.93 34.24
C SER A 178 59.10 -34.53 35.29
N ASN A 179 58.80 -33.54 36.15
CA ASN A 179 59.70 -33.11 37.22
C ASN A 179 59.95 -34.24 38.25
N ARG A 180 58.93 -35.04 38.55
CA ARG A 180 59.07 -36.22 39.39
C ARG A 180 59.99 -37.25 38.74
N ALA A 181 59.79 -37.57 37.47
CA ALA A 181 60.64 -38.51 36.74
C ALA A 181 62.10 -38.01 36.65
N TYR A 182 62.33 -36.70 36.47
CA TYR A 182 63.67 -36.11 36.51
C TYR A 182 64.30 -36.23 37.90
N SER A 183 63.55 -35.97 38.97
CA SER A 183 64.03 -36.11 40.34
C SER A 183 64.40 -37.55 40.68
N ASP A 184 63.56 -38.51 40.29
CA ASP A 184 63.81 -39.94 40.47
C ASP A 184 65.05 -40.39 39.68
N ARG A 185 65.19 -39.92 38.43
CA ARG A 185 66.38 -40.19 37.60
C ARG A 185 67.66 -39.64 38.24
N ASP A 186 67.62 -38.41 38.75
CA ASP A 186 68.78 -37.77 39.33
C ASP A 186 69.18 -38.43 40.66
N ARG A 187 68.20 -38.91 41.45
CA ARG A 187 68.43 -39.77 42.60
C ARG A 187 69.12 -41.08 42.20
N LEU A 188 68.61 -41.81 41.21
CA LEU A 188 69.20 -43.06 40.75
C LEU A 188 70.62 -42.85 40.19
N LYS A 189 70.88 -41.73 39.53
CA LYS A 189 72.24 -41.36 39.09
C LYS A 189 73.18 -41.17 40.28
N MET A 190 72.74 -40.51 41.33
CA MET A 190 73.53 -40.35 42.55
C MET A 190 73.83 -41.70 43.21
N ASP A 191 72.81 -42.56 43.35
CA ASP A 191 72.97 -43.91 43.90
C ASP A 191 73.95 -44.74 43.07
N LEU A 192 73.89 -44.64 41.73
CA LEU A 192 74.82 -45.32 40.82
C LEU A 192 76.26 -44.85 41.01
N VAL A 193 76.48 -43.54 41.18
CA VAL A 193 77.83 -42.99 41.45
C VAL A 193 78.35 -43.52 42.78
N GLN A 194 77.54 -43.54 43.84
CA GLN A 194 77.93 -44.10 45.13
C GLN A 194 78.27 -45.58 45.03
N LEU A 195 77.46 -46.36 44.31
CA LEU A 195 77.66 -47.79 44.14
C LEU A 195 78.94 -48.10 43.36
N LYS A 196 79.25 -47.33 42.31
CA LYS A 196 80.54 -47.41 41.60
C LYS A 196 81.73 -47.06 42.47
N GLN A 197 81.59 -46.08 43.36
CA GLN A 197 82.66 -45.70 44.28
C GLN A 197 82.90 -46.79 45.32
N ALA A 198 81.83 -47.39 45.87
CA ALA A 198 81.92 -48.54 46.76
C ALA A 198 82.54 -49.77 46.07
N GLU A 199 82.12 -50.07 44.83
CA GLU A 199 82.69 -51.15 44.02
C GLU A 199 84.20 -50.93 43.78
N ALA A 200 84.62 -49.71 43.46
CA ALA A 200 86.04 -49.40 43.27
C ALA A 200 86.86 -49.58 44.57
N GLU A 201 86.28 -49.23 45.72
CA GLU A 201 86.91 -49.46 47.03
C GLU A 201 86.99 -50.95 47.36
N ASP A 202 85.94 -51.72 47.10
CA ASP A 202 85.92 -53.18 47.29
C ASP A 202 86.93 -53.90 46.38
N ILE A 203 87.02 -53.51 45.10
CA ILE A 203 88.03 -54.04 44.17
C ILE A 203 89.44 -53.74 44.70
N LYS A 204 89.69 -52.51 45.14
CA LYS A 204 90.98 -52.12 45.71
C LYS A 204 91.32 -52.94 46.95
N ASN A 205 90.38 -53.09 47.88
CA ASN A 205 90.56 -53.90 49.09
C ASN A 205 90.84 -55.38 48.74
N TYR A 206 90.12 -55.91 47.74
CA TYR A 206 90.35 -57.27 47.24
C TYR A 206 91.72 -57.43 46.58
N GLU A 207 92.17 -56.48 45.76
CA GLU A 207 93.51 -56.50 45.16
C GLU A 207 94.62 -56.43 46.20
N GLU A 208 94.46 -55.61 47.25
CA GLU A 208 95.39 -55.53 48.37
C GLU A 208 95.49 -56.88 49.13
N GLU A 209 94.36 -57.50 49.47
CA GLU A 209 94.32 -58.82 50.11
C GLU A 209 94.84 -59.93 49.19
N TYR A 210 94.50 -59.90 47.89
CA TYR A 210 95.00 -60.84 46.90
C TYR A 210 96.52 -60.75 46.75
N SER A 211 97.07 -59.53 46.68
CA SER A 211 98.51 -59.29 46.63
C SER A 211 99.21 -59.81 47.89
N ARG A 212 98.64 -59.55 49.07
CA ARG A 212 99.13 -60.06 50.36
C ARG A 212 99.17 -61.59 50.40
N LEU A 213 98.07 -62.26 50.03
CA LEU A 213 97.98 -63.71 49.95
C LEU A 213 98.96 -64.29 48.91
N THR A 214 99.09 -63.64 47.75
CA THR A 214 100.04 -64.06 46.70
C THR A 214 101.49 -63.96 47.18
N GLN A 215 101.86 -62.89 47.88
CA GLN A 215 103.19 -62.77 48.50
C GLN A 215 103.44 -63.85 49.55
N GLN A 216 102.43 -64.20 50.35
CA GLN A 216 102.51 -65.30 51.32
C GLN A 216 102.71 -66.66 50.61
N ILE A 217 101.98 -66.91 49.52
CA ILE A 217 102.11 -68.13 48.72
C ILE A 217 103.50 -68.18 48.05
N GLU A 218 103.99 -67.09 47.44
CA GLU A 218 105.32 -67.08 46.82
C GLU A 218 106.43 -67.27 47.87
N GLY A 219 106.27 -66.71 49.08
CA GLY A 219 107.13 -67.01 50.22
C GLY A 219 107.14 -68.50 50.62
N GLN A 220 105.99 -69.17 50.52
CA GLN A 220 105.87 -70.64 50.70
C GLN A 220 106.41 -71.45 49.51
N ARG A 221 106.33 -70.91 48.29
CA ARG A 221 106.81 -71.55 47.06
C ARG A 221 108.34 -71.54 46.97
N ILE A 222 108.98 -70.46 47.41
CA ILE A 222 110.44 -70.33 47.50
C ILE A 222 111.03 -71.31 48.55
N THR A 223 110.26 -71.69 49.56
CA THR A 223 110.63 -72.72 50.56
C THR A 223 110.37 -74.16 50.11
N GLN A 224 109.69 -74.37 48.97
CA GLN A 224 109.44 -75.68 48.37
C GLN A 224 109.95 -75.72 46.91
N ASN A 225 111.25 -75.54 46.68
CA ASN A 225 111.85 -75.99 45.43
C ASN A 225 112.34 -77.44 45.58
N HIS A 226 111.69 -78.42 44.92
CA HIS A 226 112.37 -79.35 43.99
C HIS A 226 111.40 -80.25 43.18
N PRO A 227 111.82 -80.74 41.99
CA PRO A 227 110.99 -81.05 40.83
C PRO A 227 110.79 -82.56 40.57
N HIS A 228 109.76 -82.92 39.80
CA HIS A 228 109.60 -84.20 39.06
C HIS A 228 108.40 -84.00 38.10
N GLY A 229 108.35 -84.36 36.82
CA GLY A 229 109.21 -85.14 35.93
C GLY A 229 108.31 -85.75 34.83
N GLN A 230 108.67 -85.55 33.56
CA GLN A 230 108.48 -86.42 32.36
C GLN A 230 107.05 -86.83 31.89
N GLN A 231 106.64 -86.45 30.64
CA GLN A 231 106.70 -87.22 29.35
C GLN A 231 105.67 -88.38 29.29
N GLN A 232 105.05 -88.85 28.19
CA GLN A 232 104.86 -88.52 26.77
C GLN A 232 103.84 -89.58 26.22
N THR A 233 103.16 -89.26 25.10
CA THR A 233 102.72 -90.13 23.97
C THR A 233 101.77 -91.35 24.13
N VAL A 234 100.61 -91.27 23.42
CA VAL A 234 99.90 -92.19 22.45
C VAL A 234 100.45 -93.62 22.19
N PRO A 235 99.72 -94.61 21.58
CA PRO A 235 98.29 -94.78 21.20
C PRO A 235 97.69 -96.24 21.36
N SER A 236 96.40 -96.41 20.97
CA SER A 236 95.84 -97.55 20.18
C SER A 236 95.12 -98.79 20.82
N ILE A 237 94.02 -99.18 20.12
CA ILE A 237 93.42 -100.54 19.90
C ILE A 237 92.33 -101.09 20.86
N ASN A 238 91.08 -100.99 20.36
CA ASN A 238 90.17 -102.08 19.93
C ASN A 238 89.24 -102.80 20.93
N SER A 239 88.10 -103.21 20.33
CA SER A 239 87.27 -104.41 20.59
C SER A 239 85.97 -104.29 21.40
N GLN A 240 84.86 -104.17 20.64
CA GLN A 240 83.82 -105.22 20.43
C GLN A 240 82.70 -105.48 21.47
N ILE A 241 81.51 -105.78 20.91
CA ILE A 241 80.31 -106.46 21.48
C ILE A 241 79.33 -105.50 22.18
N GLY A 242 78.01 -105.47 21.95
CA GLY A 242 77.07 -106.25 21.15
C GLY A 242 75.64 -106.07 21.71
N SER A 243 74.67 -105.82 20.81
CA SER A 243 73.22 -106.12 20.88
C SER A 243 72.41 -105.80 22.15
N GLN A 244 71.62 -104.70 22.11
CA GLN A 244 70.21 -104.55 22.59
C GLN A 244 69.73 -103.07 22.50
N SER A 245 70.01 -102.37 21.38
CA SER A 245 70.01 -100.89 21.35
C SER A 245 68.97 -100.25 20.41
N ASP A 246 68.38 -100.98 19.47
CA ASP A 246 67.78 -100.33 18.28
C ASP A 246 66.58 -99.40 18.54
N GLN A 247 65.77 -99.62 19.59
CA GLN A 247 64.68 -98.68 19.94
C GLN A 247 65.13 -97.50 20.82
N GLN A 248 66.15 -97.72 21.65
CA GLN A 248 66.73 -96.66 22.47
C GLN A 248 67.55 -95.74 21.58
N GLU A 249 68.31 -96.31 20.63
CA GLU A 249 69.20 -95.64 19.70
C GLU A 249 68.44 -94.78 18.69
N GLU A 250 67.30 -95.25 18.17
CA GLU A 250 66.41 -94.46 17.31
C GLU A 250 65.78 -93.27 18.05
N LEU A 251 65.39 -93.46 19.32
CA LEU A 251 64.94 -92.36 20.19
C LEU A 251 66.06 -91.37 20.51
N THR A 252 67.29 -91.82 20.79
CA THR A 252 68.43 -90.92 20.97
C THR A 252 68.82 -90.21 19.69
N GLN A 253 68.79 -90.87 18.52
CA GLN A 253 69.04 -90.23 17.23
C GLN A 253 67.99 -89.16 16.93
N MET A 254 66.71 -89.46 17.14
CA MET A 254 65.65 -88.46 17.02
C MET A 254 65.85 -87.29 18.00
N THR A 255 66.24 -87.58 19.24
CA THR A 255 66.49 -86.55 20.26
C THR A 255 67.70 -85.69 19.89
N GLU A 256 68.80 -86.28 19.42
CA GLU A 256 69.97 -85.57 18.91
C GLU A 256 69.63 -84.75 17.66
N GLN A 257 68.78 -85.28 16.77
CA GLN A 257 68.34 -84.58 15.57
C GLN A 257 67.47 -83.38 15.91
N TYR A 258 66.53 -83.51 16.86
CA TYR A 258 65.75 -82.38 17.36
C TYR A 258 66.63 -81.37 18.09
N HIS A 259 67.59 -81.83 18.91
CA HIS A 259 68.48 -80.94 19.64
C HIS A 259 69.40 -80.16 18.69
N ALA A 260 69.92 -80.82 17.65
CA ALA A 260 70.70 -80.20 16.58
C ALA A 260 69.88 -79.18 15.79
N THR A 261 68.61 -79.48 15.50
CA THR A 261 67.71 -78.55 14.81
C THR A 261 67.40 -77.33 15.67
N ILE A 262 67.14 -77.53 16.98
CA ILE A 262 66.91 -76.43 17.93
C ILE A 262 68.16 -75.55 18.02
N GLN A 263 69.35 -76.14 18.15
CA GLN A 263 70.59 -75.39 18.24
C GLN A 263 70.88 -74.61 16.95
N GLN A 264 70.66 -75.23 15.78
CA GLN A 264 70.79 -74.56 14.49
C GLN A 264 69.81 -73.39 14.36
N THR A 265 68.60 -73.52 14.90
CA THR A 265 67.58 -72.46 14.89
C THR A 265 67.96 -71.30 15.83
N LEU A 266 68.50 -71.62 17.02
CA LEU A 266 69.03 -70.63 17.97
C LEU A 266 70.23 -69.87 17.39
N ASP A 267 71.17 -70.57 16.75
CA ASP A 267 72.35 -69.98 16.12
C ASP A 267 71.97 -69.05 14.94
N LEU A 268 70.96 -69.44 14.14
CA LEU A 268 70.43 -68.62 13.05
C LEU A 268 69.73 -67.34 13.55
N LEU A 269 69.04 -67.43 14.68
CA LEU A 269 68.31 -66.31 15.30
C LEU A 269 69.20 -65.47 16.25
N GLY A 270 70.39 -65.97 16.61
CA GLY A 270 71.34 -65.29 17.49
C GLY A 270 71.03 -65.38 18.99
N TYR A 271 70.23 -66.35 19.43
CA TYR A 271 69.87 -66.55 20.84
C TYR A 271 70.71 -67.67 21.49
N LYS A 272 71.03 -67.53 22.79
CA LYS A 272 71.90 -68.50 23.48
C LYS A 272 71.15 -69.66 24.12
N ASP A 273 69.88 -69.46 24.46
CA ASP A 273 69.03 -70.46 25.11
C ASP A 273 67.58 -70.36 24.59
N VAL A 274 66.88 -71.50 24.61
CA VAL A 274 65.47 -71.63 24.21
C VAL A 274 64.57 -70.72 25.06
N GLN A 275 64.92 -70.48 26.32
CA GLN A 275 64.19 -69.56 27.21
C GLN A 275 64.29 -68.09 26.78
N GLU A 276 65.41 -67.69 26.17
CA GLU A 276 65.60 -66.34 25.63
C GLU A 276 64.74 -66.14 24.37
N LEU A 277 64.71 -67.15 23.50
CA LEU A 277 63.83 -67.19 22.32
C LEU A 277 62.35 -67.07 22.70
N PHE A 278 61.88 -67.80 23.73
CA PHE A 278 60.48 -67.70 24.17
C PHE A 278 60.15 -66.33 24.77
N LYS A 279 61.05 -65.71 25.53
CA LYS A 279 60.82 -64.36 26.07
C LYS A 279 60.73 -63.32 24.97
N GLU A 280 61.57 -63.42 23.95
CA GLU A 280 61.54 -62.50 22.82
C GLU A 280 60.32 -62.75 21.93
N ALA A 281 59.92 -64.02 21.74
CA ALA A 281 58.67 -64.36 21.07
C ALA A 281 57.44 -63.80 21.81
N ASP A 282 57.37 -63.94 23.14
CA ASP A 282 56.31 -63.35 23.97
C ASP A 282 56.31 -61.82 23.88
N SER A 283 57.49 -61.19 23.84
CA SER A 283 57.64 -59.74 23.68
C SER A 283 57.08 -59.27 22.33
N LEU A 284 57.49 -59.94 21.25
CA LEU A 284 57.01 -59.68 19.89
C LEU A 284 55.52 -59.98 19.75
N GLU A 285 54.99 -60.99 20.42
CA GLU A 285 53.57 -61.33 20.39
C GLU A 285 52.73 -60.24 21.09
N ARG A 286 53.22 -59.69 22.20
CA ARG A 286 52.61 -58.53 22.87
C ARG A 286 52.66 -57.27 22.01
N GLU A 287 53.79 -57.01 21.34
CA GLU A 287 53.94 -55.88 20.43
C GLU A 287 52.98 -56.02 19.23
N ASN A 288 52.93 -57.19 18.60
CA ASN A 288 51.99 -57.48 17.52
C ASN A 288 50.53 -57.34 17.96
N PHE A 289 50.18 -57.78 19.16
CA PHE A 289 48.83 -57.62 19.68
C PHE A 289 48.48 -56.14 19.90
N SER A 290 49.43 -55.34 20.40
CA SER A 290 49.27 -53.89 20.54
C SER A 290 49.11 -53.20 19.19
N LEU A 291 49.94 -53.55 18.20
CA LEU A 291 49.86 -53.02 16.84
C LEU A 291 48.54 -53.42 16.15
N PHE A 292 48.08 -54.66 16.34
CA PHE A 292 46.80 -55.10 15.83
C PHE A 292 45.64 -54.29 16.41
N ASN A 293 45.62 -54.07 17.73
CA ASN A 293 44.60 -53.24 18.37
C ASN A 293 44.66 -51.79 17.86
N PHE A 294 45.87 -51.24 17.67
CA PHE A 294 46.05 -49.92 17.09
C PHE A 294 45.48 -49.84 15.66
N VAL A 295 45.77 -50.83 14.81
CA VAL A 295 45.23 -50.89 13.44
C VAL A 295 43.71 -51.03 13.44
N VAL A 296 43.14 -51.84 14.33
CA VAL A 296 41.68 -52.00 14.46
C VAL A 296 41.04 -50.69 14.92
N GLU A 297 41.59 -50.02 15.93
CA GLU A 297 41.07 -48.76 16.45
C GLU A 297 41.16 -47.64 15.40
N HIS A 298 42.30 -47.53 14.71
CA HIS A 298 42.48 -46.57 13.62
C HIS A 298 41.62 -46.90 12.40
N GLY A 299 41.38 -48.18 12.12
CA GLY A 299 40.43 -48.62 11.09
C GLY A 299 38.99 -48.18 11.42
N ALA A 300 38.57 -48.34 12.68
CA ALA A 300 37.27 -47.87 13.15
C ALA A 300 37.16 -46.34 13.12
N LYS A 301 38.21 -45.62 13.53
CA LYS A 301 38.27 -44.14 13.41
C LYS A 301 38.20 -43.69 11.96
N ARG A 302 38.91 -44.38 11.05
CA ARG A 302 38.87 -44.09 9.60
C ARG A 302 37.47 -44.28 9.05
N SER A 303 36.77 -45.34 9.43
CA SER A 303 35.38 -45.56 9.00
C SER A 303 34.46 -44.44 9.48
N LYS A 304 34.55 -44.04 10.76
CA LYS A 304 33.74 -42.94 11.30
C LYS A 304 34.01 -41.61 10.60
N LEU A 305 35.28 -41.30 10.34
CA LEU A 305 35.65 -40.10 9.60
C LEU A 305 35.15 -40.14 8.16
N GLN A 306 35.16 -41.31 7.52
CA GLN A 306 34.57 -41.47 6.19
C GLN A 306 33.06 -41.23 6.21
N ASP A 307 32.34 -41.82 7.18
CA ASP A 307 30.89 -41.59 7.33
C ASP A 307 30.58 -40.10 7.56
N GLU A 308 31.41 -39.39 8.32
CA GLU A 308 31.27 -37.95 8.57
C GLU A 308 31.54 -37.11 7.32
N ILE A 309 32.55 -37.49 6.52
CA ILE A 309 32.83 -36.88 5.22
C ILE A 309 31.64 -37.08 4.28
N ASP A 310 31.11 -38.29 4.16
CA ASP A 310 30.00 -38.60 3.27
C ASP A 310 28.73 -37.80 3.66
N VAL A 311 28.47 -37.61 4.96
CA VAL A 311 27.37 -36.77 5.45
C VAL A 311 27.60 -35.29 5.12
N LEU A 312 28.83 -34.79 5.28
CA LEU A 312 29.18 -33.40 4.95
C LEU A 312 29.09 -33.14 3.45
N GLU A 313 29.49 -34.08 2.60
CA GLU A 313 29.34 -34.00 1.14
C GLU A 313 27.86 -33.94 0.75
N LEU A 314 27.01 -34.78 1.35
CA LEU A 314 25.55 -34.72 1.15
C LEU A 314 24.95 -33.36 1.55
N GLN A 315 25.39 -32.80 2.67
CA GLN A 315 24.93 -31.47 3.12
C GLN A 315 25.41 -30.37 2.17
N HIS A 316 26.66 -30.45 1.71
CA HIS A 316 27.21 -29.51 0.76
C HIS A 316 26.43 -29.50 -0.56
N ASP A 317 26.12 -30.67 -1.11
CA ASP A 317 25.37 -30.79 -2.36
C ASP A 317 23.92 -30.29 -2.22
N SER A 318 23.30 -30.52 -1.06
CA SER A 318 21.99 -29.96 -0.74
C SER A 318 22.03 -28.43 -0.66
N LEU A 319 23.07 -27.85 -0.07
CA LEU A 319 23.22 -26.39 0.03
C LEU A 319 23.47 -25.77 -1.34
N LEU A 320 24.31 -26.39 -2.17
CA LEU A 320 24.53 -25.93 -3.56
C LEU A 320 23.23 -25.94 -4.36
N SER A 321 22.44 -27.01 -4.27
CA SER A 321 21.15 -27.10 -4.96
C SER A 321 20.17 -26.01 -4.49
N GLN A 322 20.20 -25.67 -3.20
CA GLN A 322 19.36 -24.60 -2.64
C GLN A 322 19.82 -23.21 -3.08
N ILE A 323 21.13 -22.99 -3.22
CA ILE A 323 21.69 -21.75 -3.77
C ILE A 323 21.26 -21.60 -5.23
N GLU A 324 21.41 -22.64 -6.06
CA GLU A 324 21.00 -22.58 -7.47
C GLU A 324 19.51 -22.30 -7.64
N TYR A 325 18.66 -22.91 -6.80
CA TYR A 325 17.22 -22.65 -6.79
C TYR A 325 16.91 -21.19 -6.42
N ASN A 326 17.50 -20.69 -5.33
CA ASN A 326 17.27 -19.32 -4.86
C ASN A 326 17.80 -18.28 -5.85
N ASP A 327 18.97 -18.49 -6.45
CA ASP A 327 19.53 -17.61 -7.48
C ASP A 327 18.65 -17.61 -8.73
N GLY A 328 18.05 -18.76 -9.08
CA GLY A 328 17.06 -18.89 -10.14
C GLY A 328 15.80 -18.06 -9.89
N GLU A 329 15.17 -18.23 -8.72
CA GLU A 329 13.98 -17.45 -8.33
C GLU A 329 14.29 -15.94 -8.24
N GLN A 330 15.42 -15.57 -7.63
CA GLN A 330 15.84 -14.18 -7.54
C GLN A 330 16.04 -13.57 -8.93
N LYS A 331 16.63 -14.32 -9.87
CA LYS A 331 16.80 -13.85 -11.24
C LYS A 331 15.47 -13.65 -11.95
N GLU A 332 14.52 -14.58 -11.79
CA GLU A 332 13.19 -14.47 -12.39
C GLU A 332 12.43 -13.25 -11.85
N GLU A 333 12.48 -13.01 -10.54
CA GLU A 333 11.89 -11.81 -9.92
C GLU A 333 12.56 -10.52 -10.42
N LEU A 334 13.89 -10.54 -10.61
CA LEU A 334 14.65 -9.40 -11.13
C LEU A 334 14.29 -9.11 -12.60
N ASP A 335 14.11 -10.14 -13.41
CA ASP A 335 13.68 -10.04 -14.80
C ASP A 335 12.24 -9.47 -14.88
N GLU A 336 11.32 -9.94 -14.04
CA GLU A 336 9.94 -9.42 -13.96
C GLU A 336 9.90 -7.94 -13.53
N VAL A 337 10.69 -7.56 -12.51
CA VAL A 337 10.80 -6.16 -12.09
C VAL A 337 11.40 -5.30 -13.20
N THR A 338 12.40 -5.82 -13.92
CA THR A 338 13.03 -5.11 -15.04
C THR A 338 12.04 -4.88 -16.19
N GLU A 339 11.18 -5.85 -16.48
CA GLU A 339 10.13 -5.73 -17.49
C GLU A 339 9.08 -4.68 -17.09
N LYS A 340 8.60 -4.72 -15.83
CA LYS A 340 7.68 -3.70 -15.31
C LYS A 340 8.27 -2.29 -15.33
N ILE A 341 9.56 -2.15 -15.04
CA ILE A 341 10.24 -0.86 -15.13
C ILE A 341 10.24 -0.36 -16.57
N LYS A 342 10.49 -1.22 -17.56
CA LYS A 342 10.44 -0.85 -18.97
C LYS A 342 9.04 -0.42 -19.41
N GLU A 343 8.01 -1.19 -19.05
CA GLU A 343 6.62 -0.82 -19.37
C GLU A 343 6.25 0.56 -18.80
N VAL A 344 6.61 0.84 -17.54
CA VAL A 344 6.34 2.15 -16.92
C VAL A 344 7.15 3.27 -17.57
N ASP A 345 8.37 3.01 -18.02
CA ASP A 345 9.20 4.00 -18.70
C ASP A 345 8.66 4.32 -20.10
N ASP A 346 8.16 3.32 -20.82
CA ASP A 346 7.47 3.47 -22.10
C ASP A 346 6.17 4.30 -21.94
N ASP A 347 5.32 3.94 -20.96
CA ASP A 347 4.11 4.70 -20.62
C ASP A 347 4.43 6.17 -20.26
N LEU A 348 5.51 6.39 -19.50
CA LEU A 348 5.95 7.74 -19.13
C LEU A 348 6.38 8.54 -20.36
N ASN A 349 7.12 7.92 -21.28
CA ASN A 349 7.55 8.56 -22.53
C ASN A 349 6.36 8.93 -23.42
N ASP A 350 5.35 8.06 -23.50
CA ASP A 350 4.11 8.33 -24.25
C ASP A 350 3.35 9.51 -23.65
N VAL A 351 3.20 9.56 -22.32
CA VAL A 351 2.55 10.70 -21.63
C VAL A 351 3.33 12.00 -21.80
N ILE A 352 4.67 11.95 -21.81
CA ILE A 352 5.51 13.12 -22.07
C ILE A 352 5.29 13.62 -23.50
N SER A 353 5.30 12.72 -24.49
CA SER A 353 5.04 13.05 -25.89
C SER A 353 3.67 13.68 -26.10
N GLU A 354 2.62 13.11 -25.50
CA GLU A 354 1.26 13.64 -25.55
C GLU A 354 1.17 15.03 -24.90
N LYS A 355 1.82 15.21 -23.74
CA LYS A 355 1.89 16.51 -23.07
C LYS A 355 2.59 17.57 -23.95
N GLU A 356 3.69 17.23 -24.60
CA GLU A 356 4.41 18.14 -25.49
C GLU A 356 3.56 18.54 -26.70
N SER A 357 2.86 17.58 -27.31
CA SER A 357 1.90 17.85 -28.40
C SER A 357 0.79 18.80 -27.96
N ASN A 358 0.13 18.49 -26.84
CA ASN A 358 -0.95 19.32 -26.29
C ASN A 358 -0.45 20.72 -25.94
N GLN A 359 0.76 20.83 -25.37
CA GLN A 359 1.37 22.12 -25.06
C GLN A 359 1.64 22.95 -26.33
N ALA A 360 2.07 22.32 -27.42
CA ALA A 360 2.26 22.99 -28.70
C ALA A 360 0.94 23.53 -29.27
N GLU A 361 -0.15 22.75 -29.17
CA GLU A 361 -1.49 23.19 -29.57
C GLU A 361 -1.98 24.39 -28.74
N PHE A 362 -1.81 24.37 -27.42
CA PHE A 362 -2.17 25.51 -26.57
C PHE A 362 -1.38 26.77 -26.92
N VAL A 363 -0.08 26.65 -27.21
CA VAL A 363 0.73 27.79 -27.64
C VAL A 363 0.22 28.37 -28.95
N ALA A 364 -0.18 27.53 -29.92
CA ALA A 364 -0.76 28.00 -31.17
C ALA A 364 -2.06 28.79 -30.92
N VAL A 365 -2.96 28.27 -30.09
CA VAL A 365 -4.22 28.94 -29.72
C VAL A 365 -3.96 30.27 -29.00
N TYR A 366 -3.00 30.31 -28.07
CA TYR A 366 -2.65 31.56 -27.38
C TYR A 366 -2.11 32.62 -28.35
N ASN A 367 -1.31 32.22 -29.35
CA ASN A 367 -0.84 33.13 -30.39
C ASN A 367 -2.00 33.69 -31.23
N GLU A 368 -2.97 32.87 -31.64
CA GLU A 368 -4.14 33.32 -32.39
C GLU A 368 -5.01 34.30 -31.59
N ILE A 369 -5.25 34.00 -30.30
CA ILE A 369 -5.97 34.92 -29.39
C ILE A 369 -5.20 36.24 -29.27
N GLN A 370 -3.87 36.19 -29.16
CA GLN A 370 -3.04 37.39 -29.04
C GLN A 370 -3.09 38.23 -30.32
N GLU A 371 -3.04 37.60 -31.49
CA GLU A 371 -3.20 38.30 -32.77
C GLU A 371 -4.56 38.99 -32.88
N LEU A 372 -5.64 38.30 -32.51
CA LEU A 372 -6.99 38.86 -32.55
C LEU A 372 -7.17 40.00 -31.54
N PHE A 373 -6.65 39.84 -30.32
CA PHE A 373 -6.66 40.85 -29.27
C PHE A 373 -5.96 42.14 -29.72
N ASN A 374 -4.77 42.00 -30.31
CA ASN A 374 -4.01 43.13 -30.84
C ASN A 374 -4.68 43.78 -32.05
N LYS A 375 -5.31 42.98 -32.93
CA LYS A 375 -6.01 43.48 -34.12
C LYS A 375 -7.28 44.28 -33.79
N LEU A 376 -7.92 43.97 -32.67
CA LEU A 376 -9.08 44.70 -32.16
C LEU A 376 -8.69 45.86 -31.23
N GLU A 377 -7.40 46.14 -31.07
CA GLU A 377 -6.86 47.20 -30.19
C GLU A 377 -7.40 47.12 -28.76
N CYS A 378 -7.59 45.90 -28.24
CA CYS A 378 -8.05 45.68 -26.87
C CYS A 378 -6.98 46.12 -25.86
N SER A 379 -7.39 46.72 -24.73
CA SER A 379 -6.45 47.17 -23.69
C SER A 379 -5.98 46.02 -22.80
N TRP A 380 -4.68 46.00 -22.51
CA TRP A 380 -4.05 45.11 -21.53
C TRP A 380 -4.17 45.62 -20.09
N ASP A 381 -4.73 46.82 -19.90
CA ASP A 381 -5.01 47.36 -18.57
C ASP A 381 -5.98 46.41 -17.85
N ASP A 382 -5.62 45.99 -16.63
CA ASP A 382 -6.30 44.96 -15.81
C ASP A 382 -6.04 43.49 -16.18
N SER A 383 -5.01 43.19 -16.98
CA SER A 383 -4.60 41.79 -17.22
C SER A 383 -4.25 41.07 -15.89
N PRO A 384 -4.83 39.88 -15.60
CA PRO A 384 -4.63 39.15 -14.34
C PRO A 384 -3.18 38.76 -14.03
N ASP A 385 -2.33 38.68 -15.05
CA ASP A 385 -0.93 38.27 -14.91
C ASP A 385 0.06 39.41 -15.20
N GLU A 386 -0.42 40.64 -15.40
CA GLU A 386 0.36 41.85 -15.75
C GLU A 386 1.25 41.68 -16.99
N LYS A 387 1.06 40.61 -17.78
CA LYS A 387 1.80 40.34 -19.00
C LYS A 387 1.03 40.83 -20.21
N THR A 388 1.78 41.27 -21.22
CA THR A 388 1.28 41.74 -22.52
C THR A 388 1.23 40.62 -23.57
N THR A 389 1.25 39.37 -23.12
CA THR A 389 1.22 38.16 -23.97
C THR A 389 0.19 37.20 -23.44
N VAL A 390 -0.52 36.50 -24.33
CA VAL A 390 -1.54 35.54 -23.92
C VAL A 390 -0.87 34.31 -23.29
N SER A 391 -1.35 33.95 -22.12
CA SER A 391 -0.90 32.86 -21.26
C SER A 391 -2.12 32.10 -20.74
N SER A 392 -1.92 30.89 -20.21
CA SER A 392 -3.03 30.11 -19.64
C SER A 392 -3.80 30.86 -18.54
N SER A 393 -3.15 31.76 -17.81
CA SER A 393 -3.77 32.56 -16.75
C SER A 393 -4.59 33.75 -17.24
N ASN A 394 -4.26 34.32 -18.39
CA ASN A 394 -4.94 35.52 -18.90
C ASN A 394 -5.79 35.27 -20.16
N ALA A 395 -5.73 34.06 -20.76
CA ALA A 395 -6.44 33.76 -22.01
C ALA A 395 -7.95 34.02 -21.94
N MET A 396 -8.58 33.69 -20.81
CA MET A 396 -10.02 33.95 -20.60
C MET A 396 -10.33 35.45 -20.50
N PHE A 397 -9.44 36.23 -19.89
CA PHE A 397 -9.56 37.69 -19.85
C PHE A 397 -9.45 38.27 -21.27
N CYS A 398 -8.44 37.84 -22.03
CA CYS A 398 -8.26 38.28 -23.42
C CYS A 398 -9.49 37.97 -24.29
N LEU A 399 -10.05 36.76 -24.20
CA LEU A 399 -11.26 36.37 -24.92
C LEU A 399 -12.49 37.21 -24.52
N SER A 400 -12.66 37.50 -23.23
CA SER A 400 -13.78 38.32 -22.73
C SER A 400 -13.70 39.76 -23.25
N SER A 401 -12.49 40.33 -23.29
CA SER A 401 -12.26 41.67 -23.83
C SER A 401 -12.46 41.71 -25.35
N ILE A 402 -12.02 40.68 -26.08
CA ILE A 402 -12.32 40.52 -27.52
C ILE A 402 -13.83 40.48 -27.75
N GLU A 403 -14.56 39.71 -26.96
CA GLU A 403 -16.03 39.60 -27.07
C GLU A 403 -16.70 40.97 -26.86
N ALA A 404 -16.29 41.71 -25.83
CA ALA A 404 -16.81 43.05 -25.55
C ALA A 404 -16.52 44.03 -26.71
N ALA A 405 -15.30 44.02 -27.25
CA ALA A 405 -14.90 44.88 -28.36
C ALA A 405 -15.69 44.56 -29.66
N ILE A 406 -15.90 43.28 -29.96
CA ILE A 406 -16.72 42.86 -31.11
C ILE A 406 -18.18 43.28 -30.91
N ALA A 407 -18.74 43.08 -29.71
CA ALA A 407 -20.11 43.46 -29.41
C ALA A 407 -20.32 44.98 -29.54
N GLU A 408 -19.37 45.79 -29.07
CA GLU A 408 -19.40 47.25 -29.24
C GLU A 408 -19.31 47.65 -30.72
N MET A 409 -18.43 47.01 -31.49
CA MET A 409 -18.32 47.24 -32.92
C MET A 409 -19.64 46.91 -33.64
N MET A 410 -20.26 45.76 -33.34
CA MET A 410 -21.55 45.36 -33.90
C MET A 410 -22.66 46.36 -33.56
N ASN A 411 -22.72 46.82 -32.30
CA ASN A 411 -23.70 47.82 -31.86
C ASN A 411 -23.48 49.17 -32.56
N SER A 412 -22.23 49.60 -32.74
CA SER A 412 -21.87 50.81 -33.47
C SER A 412 -22.31 50.75 -34.94
N VAL A 413 -22.09 49.60 -35.60
CA VAL A 413 -22.59 49.39 -36.97
C VAL A 413 -24.12 49.41 -37.00
N ALA A 414 -24.80 48.70 -36.10
CA ALA A 414 -26.25 48.67 -36.03
C ALA A 414 -26.86 50.07 -35.84
N GLU A 415 -26.30 50.88 -34.94
CA GLU A 415 -26.75 52.27 -34.73
C GLU A 415 -26.43 53.16 -35.93
N LYS A 416 -25.26 53.05 -36.57
CA LYS A 416 -24.96 53.78 -37.81
C LYS A 416 -25.91 53.42 -38.96
N THR A 417 -26.25 52.14 -39.10
CA THR A 417 -27.23 51.67 -40.07
C THR A 417 -28.61 52.24 -39.76
N LYS A 418 -29.05 52.19 -38.51
CA LYS A 418 -30.33 52.77 -38.05
C LYS A 418 -30.40 54.29 -38.30
N ILE A 419 -29.32 55.03 -38.07
CA ILE A 419 -29.23 56.46 -38.36
C ILE A 419 -29.28 56.72 -39.88
N GLN A 420 -28.57 55.93 -40.70
CA GLN A 420 -28.65 56.03 -42.16
C GLN A 420 -30.05 55.76 -42.71
N PHE A 421 -30.78 54.81 -42.13
CA PHE A 421 -32.17 54.53 -42.52
C PHE A 421 -33.14 55.61 -42.03
N ASN A 422 -32.97 56.14 -40.81
CA ASN A 422 -33.77 57.25 -40.29
C ASN A 422 -33.58 58.55 -41.09
N MET A 423 -32.36 58.82 -41.58
CA MET A 423 -32.07 59.97 -42.45
C MET A 423 -32.68 59.85 -43.87
N ARG A 424 -33.08 58.65 -44.30
CA ARG A 424 -33.74 58.41 -45.60
C ARG A 424 -35.28 58.49 -45.55
N GLY A 425 -35.87 58.77 -44.39
CA GLY A 425 -37.30 59.09 -44.28
C GLY A 425 -38.26 57.92 -44.58
N VAL A 426 -37.88 56.68 -44.22
CA VAL A 426 -38.76 55.51 -44.34
C VAL A 426 -39.19 55.08 -42.93
N THR A 427 -40.49 55.21 -42.62
CA THR A 427 -41.08 54.92 -41.29
C THR A 427 -42.03 53.72 -41.30
N ASP A 428 -41.81 52.72 -42.17
CA ASP A 428 -42.66 51.53 -42.19
C ASP A 428 -41.81 50.25 -42.18
N PHE A 429 -41.97 49.45 -41.12
CA PHE A 429 -41.21 48.21 -40.86
C PHE A 429 -41.90 46.95 -41.42
N SER A 430 -42.99 47.11 -42.17
CA SER A 430 -43.90 46.01 -42.53
C SER A 430 -43.88 45.59 -44.01
N THR A 431 -43.18 46.34 -44.88
CA THR A 431 -43.30 46.19 -46.36
C THR A 431 -41.97 46.06 -47.10
N LEU A 432 -40.89 45.68 -46.43
CA LEU A 432 -39.61 45.33 -47.06
C LEU A 432 -39.40 43.80 -47.23
N GLY A 433 -40.50 43.06 -47.19
CA GLY A 433 -40.59 41.79 -47.87
C GLY A 433 -41.10 42.03 -49.28
N VAL A 434 -40.28 41.68 -50.27
CA VAL A 434 -40.64 41.44 -51.68
C VAL A 434 -40.41 42.63 -52.64
N ASP A 435 -39.39 42.40 -53.48
CA ASP A 435 -39.12 42.91 -54.84
C ASP A 435 -38.68 44.37 -55.01
N ASP A 436 -37.41 44.60 -55.35
CA ASP A 436 -37.00 44.49 -56.77
C ASP A 436 -35.48 44.36 -56.94
N LYS A 437 -35.09 43.55 -57.94
CA LYS A 437 -33.74 43.17 -58.36
C LYS A 437 -33.31 44.01 -59.55
N SER A 438 -32.05 44.46 -59.56
CA SER A 438 -31.13 44.58 -60.72
C SER A 438 -29.95 45.45 -60.27
N ASP A 439 -28.67 45.15 -60.51
CA ASP A 439 -28.02 44.09 -61.27
C ASP A 439 -26.69 43.76 -60.59
N SER A 440 -26.26 42.51 -60.75
CA SER A 440 -24.97 41.91 -60.36
C SER A 440 -24.98 41.05 -59.09
N ALA A 441 -25.61 39.87 -59.18
CA ALA A 441 -24.95 38.59 -58.90
C ALA A 441 -25.93 37.42 -59.03
N SER A 442 -25.35 36.25 -59.31
CA SER A 442 -25.94 34.90 -59.31
C SER A 442 -26.73 34.46 -60.55
N ASN A 443 -25.97 33.94 -61.51
CA ASN A 443 -26.38 32.74 -62.23
C ASN A 443 -26.49 31.59 -61.21
N ALA A 444 -27.73 31.23 -60.88
CA ALA A 444 -28.06 29.91 -60.34
C ALA A 444 -28.97 29.20 -61.35
N LYS A 445 -28.51 28.03 -61.82
CA LYS A 445 -29.23 26.86 -62.36
C LYS A 445 -28.20 26.07 -63.19
N ALA A 446 -28.07 24.75 -63.13
CA ALA A 446 -28.72 23.69 -62.40
C ALA A 446 -27.92 22.40 -62.68
N ALA A 447 -27.83 21.50 -61.70
CA ALA A 447 -27.67 20.04 -61.82
C ALA A 447 -27.59 19.52 -60.37
N VAL A 448 -28.60 18.86 -59.78
CA VAL A 448 -29.20 17.55 -60.09
C VAL A 448 -28.14 16.45 -60.23
N ALA A 449 -28.32 15.40 -59.40
CA ALA A 449 -27.69 14.07 -59.43
C ALA A 449 -26.20 14.03 -59.04
N HIS A 450 -25.72 13.24 -58.07
CA HIS A 450 -26.16 11.98 -57.49
C HIS A 450 -25.61 11.86 -56.04
N SER A 451 -26.47 11.61 -55.05
CA SER A 451 -26.04 10.82 -53.88
C SER A 451 -26.16 9.35 -54.27
N LYS A 452 -25.09 8.78 -54.84
CA LYS A 452 -24.96 7.32 -54.95
C LYS A 452 -24.27 6.82 -53.69
N THR A 453 -25.07 6.14 -52.86
CA THR A 453 -24.62 5.03 -52.03
C THR A 453 -23.74 4.08 -52.84
N VAL A 454 -22.53 3.82 -52.36
CA VAL A 454 -21.89 2.50 -52.47
C VAL A 454 -21.19 2.22 -51.14
N GLU A 455 -21.78 1.28 -50.41
CA GLU A 455 -21.20 0.54 -49.28
C GLU A 455 -19.91 -0.20 -49.67
N LYS A 456 -19.17 -0.59 -48.62
CA LYS A 456 -18.10 -1.61 -48.47
C LYS A 456 -16.71 -1.02 -48.27
N ASP A 457 -15.95 -1.35 -47.22
CA ASP A 457 -16.08 -2.39 -46.20
C ASP A 457 -15.23 -2.03 -44.95
N ALA A 458 -15.76 -2.39 -43.77
CA ALA A 458 -15.08 -2.75 -42.51
C ALA A 458 -14.45 -1.67 -41.57
N PRO A 459 -14.41 -1.91 -40.24
CA PRO A 459 -15.29 -2.71 -39.38
C PRO A 459 -15.93 -1.88 -38.24
N LYS A 460 -17.13 -2.32 -37.83
CA LYS A 460 -17.83 -1.89 -36.62
C LYS A 460 -17.12 -2.44 -35.38
N GLN A 461 -16.40 -1.60 -34.64
CA GLN A 461 -16.18 -1.74 -33.20
C GLN A 461 -16.12 -0.33 -32.61
N PHE A 462 -16.54 -0.15 -31.35
CA PHE A 462 -16.63 1.13 -30.62
C PHE A 462 -17.96 1.91 -30.68
N GLU A 463 -19.09 1.21 -30.63
CA GLU A 463 -20.33 1.73 -30.03
C GLU A 463 -20.72 0.83 -28.83
N GLN A 464 -19.87 0.77 -27.78
CA GLN A 464 -20.24 0.07 -26.55
C GLN A 464 -19.39 0.38 -25.30
N ILE A 465 -18.88 1.61 -25.12
CA ILE A 465 -18.13 1.97 -23.90
C ILE A 465 -18.80 3.10 -23.11
N SER A 466 -20.10 2.94 -22.84
CA SER A 466 -20.74 3.75 -21.79
C SER A 466 -21.99 3.08 -21.19
N LYS A 467 -21.90 1.77 -20.90
CA LYS A 467 -22.78 1.14 -19.93
C LYS A 467 -21.96 0.26 -18.99
N PRO A 468 -22.09 0.42 -17.66
CA PRO A 468 -21.43 -0.46 -16.71
C PRO A 468 -21.97 -1.89 -16.85
N PHE A 469 -21.09 -2.88 -16.83
CA PHE A 469 -21.42 -4.30 -16.96
C PHE A 469 -22.40 -4.76 -15.88
N SER A 470 -23.31 -5.64 -16.24
CA SER A 470 -24.23 -6.26 -15.28
C SER A 470 -23.53 -7.32 -14.45
N LEU A 471 -24.08 -7.59 -13.26
CA LEU A 471 -23.53 -8.52 -12.27
C LEU A 471 -23.40 -9.96 -12.78
N ASP A 472 -24.21 -10.32 -13.78
CA ASP A 472 -24.18 -11.65 -14.41
C ASP A 472 -23.06 -11.76 -15.47
N GLU A 473 -22.67 -10.65 -16.11
CA GLU A 473 -21.57 -10.61 -17.08
C GLU A 473 -20.19 -10.64 -16.38
N MET A 474 -20.05 -10.01 -15.21
CA MET A 474 -18.82 -10.09 -14.41
C MET A 474 -18.57 -11.49 -13.84
N LYS A 475 -19.61 -12.27 -13.55
CA LYS A 475 -19.47 -13.64 -13.04
C LYS A 475 -19.04 -14.64 -14.13
N ALA A 476 -19.37 -14.38 -15.39
CA ALA A 476 -18.99 -15.24 -16.50
C ALA A 476 -17.51 -15.09 -16.92
N MET A 477 -16.85 -13.98 -16.55
CA MET A 477 -15.40 -13.77 -16.81
C MET A 477 -14.48 -14.28 -15.69
N LEU A 478 -15.04 -14.72 -14.56
CA LEU A 478 -14.29 -15.22 -13.39
C LEU A 478 -14.41 -16.74 -13.20
N ALA A 479 -14.96 -17.44 -14.18
CA ALA A 479 -14.97 -18.91 -14.29
C ALA A 479 -14.15 -19.32 -15.52
#